data_AF-A0A6I2UEB5-F1
#
_entry.id   AF-A0A6I2UEB5-F1
#
_cell.length_a   1.000
_cell.length_b   1.000
_cell.length_c   1.000
_cell.angle_alpha   90.00
_cell.angle_beta   90.00
_cell.angle_gamma   90.00
#
_symmetry.space_group_name_H-M   'P 1'
#
loop_
_entity.id
_entity.type
_entity.pdbx_description
1 polymer ?
#
loop_
_entity_poly.entity_id
_entity_poly.type
_entity_poly.pdbx_seq_one_letter_code
_entity_poly.pdbx_strand_id
1 'polypeptide(L)'
;MDKVLVKFPLTIKAKLTEKLKNSMLEEMNNGIQQAQLEISQINIQAERALNQKDDEGNLPNEEAQAMIHRHFGMERQKREEYIAQTTARRDELEKLALGAEIVQGQSERFVELKVGDNIRDQFNVEVVVEDDKIIAIRS
;
A
#
# COMPACT_ATOMS: atom_id res chain seq x y z
N MET A 1 -17.02 -38.11 -19.39
CA MET A 1 -16.99 -37.78 -17.95
C MET A 1 -17.09 -36.29 -17.85
N ASP A 2 -18.07 -35.79 -17.12
CA ASP A 2 -18.28 -34.34 -16.97
C ASP A 2 -17.16 -33.75 -16.14
N LYS A 3 -16.49 -32.74 -16.69
CA LYS A 3 -15.43 -31.99 -16.04
C LYS A 3 -15.70 -30.51 -16.19
N VAL A 4 -15.36 -29.73 -15.17
CA VAL A 4 -15.51 -28.28 -15.18
C VAL A 4 -14.24 -27.61 -14.70
N LEU A 5 -13.82 -26.54 -15.37
CA LEU A 5 -12.69 -25.71 -14.94
C LEU A 5 -13.23 -24.59 -14.04
N VAL A 6 -12.78 -24.54 -12.80
CA VAL A 6 -13.25 -23.57 -11.80
C VAL A 6 -12.07 -22.76 -11.27
N LYS A 7 -12.31 -21.47 -11.04
CA LYS A 7 -11.35 -20.57 -10.40
C LYS A 7 -11.43 -20.70 -8.88
N PHE A 8 -10.28 -20.85 -8.24
CA PHE A 8 -10.15 -20.82 -6.78
C PHE A 8 -9.13 -19.78 -6.34
N PRO A 9 -9.38 -19.05 -5.24
CA PRO A 9 -8.41 -18.13 -4.68
C PRO A 9 -7.24 -18.90 -4.06
N LEU A 10 -6.03 -18.32 -4.17
CA LEU A 10 -4.84 -18.77 -3.47
C LEU A 10 -4.14 -17.58 -2.81
N THR A 11 -3.46 -17.82 -1.71
CA THR A 11 -2.69 -16.80 -0.99
C THR A 11 -1.23 -16.91 -1.36
N ILE A 12 -0.59 -15.79 -1.75
CA ILE A 12 0.85 -15.74 -1.98
C ILE A 12 1.51 -15.21 -0.73
N LYS A 13 2.45 -15.99 -0.17
CA LYS A 13 3.32 -15.62 0.93
C LYS A 13 4.75 -15.50 0.43
N ALA A 14 5.48 -14.49 0.87
CA ALA A 14 6.91 -14.38 0.64
C ALA A 14 7.67 -14.62 1.93
N LYS A 15 8.75 -15.39 1.84
CA LYS A 15 9.73 -15.51 2.91
C LYS A 15 10.59 -14.26 2.92
N LEU A 16 10.74 -13.65 4.08
CA LEU A 16 11.49 -12.42 4.27
C LEU A 16 13.00 -12.70 4.11
N THR A 17 13.53 -12.42 2.93
CA THR A 17 14.96 -12.41 2.64
C THR A 17 15.56 -11.03 2.93
N GLU A 18 16.89 -10.94 3.04
CA GLU A 18 17.56 -9.64 3.16
C GLU A 18 17.27 -8.75 1.94
N LYS A 19 17.28 -9.34 0.74
CA LYS A 19 16.97 -8.66 -0.51
C LYS A 19 15.55 -8.06 -0.47
N LEU A 20 14.56 -8.87 -0.12
CA LEU A 20 13.16 -8.44 -0.04
C LEU A 20 12.96 -7.40 1.07
N LYS A 21 13.59 -7.59 2.23
CA LYS A 21 13.51 -6.63 3.33
C LYS A 21 14.07 -5.27 2.91
N ASN A 22 15.25 -5.26 2.30
CA ASN A 22 15.88 -4.02 1.83
C ASN A 22 15.05 -3.32 0.76
N SER A 23 14.51 -4.06 -0.22
CA SER A 23 13.67 -3.45 -1.26
C SER A 23 12.39 -2.84 -0.69
N MET A 24 11.74 -3.52 0.25
CA MET A 24 10.53 -3.02 0.90
C MET A 24 10.83 -1.79 1.78
N LEU A 25 11.94 -1.79 2.52
CA LEU A 25 12.36 -0.63 3.31
C LEU A 25 12.69 0.56 2.43
N GLU A 26 13.37 0.34 1.30
CA GLU A 26 13.69 1.38 0.32
C GLU A 26 12.41 1.98 -0.28
N GLU A 27 11.45 1.14 -0.69
CA GLU A 27 10.17 1.59 -1.21
C GLU A 27 9.39 2.43 -0.19
N MET A 28 9.32 1.99 1.07
CA MET A 28 8.68 2.73 2.15
C MET A 28 9.38 4.07 2.43
N ASN A 29 10.71 4.08 2.47
CA ASN A 29 11.48 5.31 2.68
C ASN A 29 11.29 6.31 1.53
N ASN A 30 11.29 5.84 0.28
CA ASN A 30 11.02 6.66 -0.90
C ASN A 30 9.60 7.24 -0.85
N GLY A 31 8.60 6.42 -0.48
CA GLY A 31 7.22 6.87 -0.30
C GLY A 31 7.07 7.93 0.80
N ILE A 32 7.77 7.78 1.93
CA ILE A 32 7.80 8.78 3.01
C ILE A 32 8.44 10.09 2.52
N GLN A 33 9.60 10.02 1.86
CA GLN A 33 10.29 11.20 1.33
C GLN A 33 9.42 11.95 0.31
N GLN A 34 8.75 11.21 -0.59
CA GLN A 34 7.85 11.81 -1.56
C GLN A 34 6.67 12.52 -0.86
N ALA A 35 6.03 11.88 0.12
CA ALA A 35 4.95 12.50 0.87
C ALA A 35 5.39 13.76 1.65
N GLN A 36 6.63 13.78 2.17
CA GLN A 36 7.21 14.96 2.80
C GLN A 36 7.42 16.12 1.82
N LEU A 37 7.89 15.83 0.60
CA LEU A 37 8.00 16.82 -0.47
C LEU A 37 6.64 17.37 -0.87
N GLU A 38 5.63 16.52 -0.97
CA GLU A 38 4.24 16.92 -1.26
C GLU A 38 3.69 17.84 -0.16
N ILE A 39 3.93 17.55 1.12
CA ILE A 39 3.57 18.45 2.23
C ILE A 39 4.23 19.82 2.09
N SER A 40 5.53 19.85 1.75
CA SER A 40 6.25 21.10 1.52
C SER A 40 5.62 21.92 0.38
N GLN A 41 5.26 21.26 -0.73
CA GLN A 41 4.58 21.89 -1.85
C GLN A 41 3.20 22.42 -1.48
N ILE A 42 2.41 21.64 -0.71
CA ILE A 42 1.11 22.06 -0.17
C ILE A 42 1.25 23.33 0.67
N ASN A 43 2.26 23.40 1.54
CA ASN A 43 2.49 24.59 2.38
C ASN A 43 2.83 25.83 1.53
N ILE A 44 3.68 25.67 0.50
CA ILE A 44 4.01 26.76 -0.43
C ILE A 44 2.77 27.21 -1.22
N GLN A 45 1.93 26.28 -1.67
CA GLN A 45 0.70 26.59 -2.39
C GLN A 45 -0.31 27.30 -1.49
N ALA A 46 -0.45 26.88 -0.24
CA ALA A 46 -1.29 27.53 0.75
C ALA A 46 -0.83 28.98 0.99
N GLU A 47 0.47 29.20 1.19
CA GLU A 47 1.03 30.54 1.39
C GLU A 47 0.84 31.42 0.15
N ARG A 48 1.01 30.87 -1.06
CA ARG A 48 0.73 31.60 -2.30
C ARG A 48 -0.74 31.97 -2.43
N ALA A 49 -1.66 31.06 -2.11
CA ALA A 49 -3.10 31.30 -2.18
C ALA A 49 -3.54 32.39 -1.19
N LEU A 50 -2.97 32.42 0.02
CA LEU A 50 -3.26 33.45 1.02
C LEU A 50 -2.73 34.83 0.62
N ASN A 51 -1.63 34.89 -0.13
CA ASN A 51 -1.01 36.13 -0.59
C ASN A 51 -1.44 36.53 -2.01
N GLN A 52 -2.30 35.74 -2.66
CA GLN A 52 -2.78 36.03 -4.01
C GLN A 52 -3.80 37.16 -3.95
N LYS A 53 -3.50 38.24 -4.66
CA LYS A 53 -4.43 39.36 -4.83
C LYS A 53 -5.42 39.07 -5.94
N ASP A 54 -6.66 39.49 -5.77
CA ASP A 54 -7.66 39.50 -6.84
C ASP A 54 -7.37 40.58 -7.89
N ASP A 55 -8.20 40.65 -8.93
CA ASP A 55 -8.07 41.62 -10.04
C ASP A 55 -8.17 43.08 -9.55
N GLU A 56 -8.77 43.31 -8.37
CA GLU A 56 -8.89 44.62 -7.71
C GLU A 56 -7.72 44.92 -6.75
N GLY A 57 -6.77 43.99 -6.61
CA GLY A 57 -5.57 44.16 -5.79
C GLY A 57 -5.76 43.85 -4.29
N ASN A 58 -6.91 43.30 -3.91
CA ASN A 58 -7.25 42.94 -2.53
C ASN A 58 -6.78 41.52 -2.19
N LEU A 59 -6.38 41.33 -0.94
CA LEU A 59 -6.08 40.00 -0.41
C LEU A 59 -7.37 39.20 -0.16
N PRO A 60 -7.31 37.86 -0.05
CA PRO A 60 -8.47 37.04 0.26
C PRO A 60 -9.13 37.51 1.57
N ASN A 61 -10.46 37.60 1.57
CA ASN A 61 -11.22 37.94 2.78
C ASN A 61 -11.15 36.81 3.83
N GLU A 62 -11.63 37.07 5.05
CA GLU A 62 -11.52 36.13 6.18
C GLU A 62 -12.19 34.77 5.89
N GLU A 63 -13.33 34.76 5.19
CA GLU A 63 -14.02 33.53 4.77
C GLU A 63 -13.20 32.72 3.74
N ALA A 64 -12.61 33.39 2.75
CA ALA A 64 -11.75 32.74 1.76
C ALA A 64 -10.47 32.18 2.40
N GLN A 65 -9.85 32.92 3.33
CA GLN A 65 -8.69 32.43 4.08
C GLN A 65 -9.04 31.18 4.91
N ALA A 66 -10.19 31.18 5.59
CA ALA A 66 -10.65 30.01 6.34
C ALA A 66 -10.87 28.78 5.43
N MET A 67 -11.42 28.97 4.22
CA MET A 67 -11.57 27.90 3.24
C MET A 67 -10.23 27.38 2.73
N ILE A 68 -9.29 28.28 2.41
CA ILE A 68 -7.91 27.94 1.99
C ILE A 68 -7.22 27.10 3.07
N HIS A 69 -7.24 27.55 4.33
CA HIS A 69 -6.65 26.81 5.44
C HIS A 69 -7.29 25.44 5.64
N ARG A 70 -8.62 25.34 5.53
CA ARG A 70 -9.31 24.05 5.66
C ARG A 70 -8.94 23.10 4.53
N HIS A 71 -8.92 23.58 3.28
CA HIS A 71 -8.60 22.77 2.11
C HIS A 71 -7.20 22.17 2.20
N PHE A 72 -6.18 23.03 2.30
CA PHE A 72 -4.79 22.59 2.38
C PHE A 72 -4.48 21.86 3.69
N GLY A 73 -5.16 22.20 4.79
CA GLY A 73 -5.05 21.50 6.06
C GLY A 73 -5.48 20.03 5.96
N MET A 74 -6.61 19.75 5.29
CA MET A 74 -7.06 18.37 5.06
C MET A 74 -6.11 17.58 4.17
N GLU A 75 -5.62 18.19 3.08
CA GLU A 75 -4.65 17.53 2.19
C GLU A 75 -3.34 17.22 2.91
N ARG A 76 -2.83 18.17 3.71
CA ARG A 76 -1.64 17.98 4.51
C ARG A 76 -1.83 16.88 5.54
N GLN A 77 -2.94 16.89 6.28
CA GLN A 77 -3.24 15.87 7.28
C GLN A 77 -3.27 14.48 6.65
N LYS A 78 -3.88 14.31 5.46
CA LYS A 78 -3.89 13.03 4.74
C LYS A 78 -2.47 12.53 4.43
N ARG A 79 -1.54 13.43 4.10
CA ARG A 79 -0.12 13.07 3.85
C ARG A 79 0.62 12.77 5.14
N GLU A 80 0.34 13.49 6.22
CA GLU A 80 0.90 13.22 7.55
C GLU A 80 0.46 11.84 8.08
N GLU A 81 -0.82 11.50 7.93
CA GLU A 81 -1.36 10.18 8.28
C GLU A 81 -0.70 9.06 7.46
N TYR A 82 -0.52 9.27 6.15
CA TYR A 82 0.20 8.34 5.29
C TYR A 82 1.65 8.13 5.75
N ILE A 83 2.37 9.20 6.07
CA ILE A 83 3.74 9.12 6.60
C ILE A 83 3.75 8.34 7.92
N ALA A 84 2.85 8.65 8.85
CA ALA A 84 2.77 7.97 10.14
C ALA A 84 2.50 6.47 9.97
N GLN A 85 1.53 6.09 9.13
CA GLN A 85 1.19 4.70 8.86
C GLN A 85 2.35 3.95 8.18
N THR A 86 2.97 4.56 7.17
CA THR A 86 4.09 3.96 6.45
C THR A 86 5.32 3.81 7.35
N THR A 87 5.58 4.78 8.22
CA THR A 87 6.67 4.73 9.20
C THR A 87 6.43 3.62 10.22
N ALA A 88 5.21 3.48 10.75
CA ALA A 88 4.87 2.38 11.65
C ALA A 88 5.08 1.01 10.98
N ARG A 89 4.63 0.85 9.73
CA ARG A 89 4.82 -0.39 8.95
C ARG A 89 6.29 -0.67 8.67
N ARG A 90 7.09 0.36 8.40
CA ARG A 90 8.55 0.25 8.23
C ARG A 90 9.20 -0.27 9.51
N ASP A 91 8.86 0.32 10.65
CA ASP A 91 9.43 -0.06 11.95
C ASP A 91 9.00 -1.49 12.37
N GLU A 92 7.80 -1.92 11.99
CA GLU A 92 7.37 -3.33 12.11
C GLU A 92 8.19 -4.26 11.22
N LEU A 93 8.44 -3.87 9.97
CA LEU A 93 9.25 -4.64 9.04
C LEU A 93 10.71 -4.77 9.49
N GLU A 94 11.28 -3.73 10.11
CA GLU A 94 12.62 -3.79 10.69
C GLU A 94 12.72 -4.83 11.81
N LYS A 95 11.67 -4.97 12.63
CA LYS A 95 11.59 -5.94 13.73
C LYS A 95 11.32 -7.37 13.28
N LEU A 96 10.82 -7.58 12.07
CA LEU A 96 10.58 -8.92 11.52
C LEU A 96 11.91 -9.65 11.31
N ALA A 97 11.95 -10.88 11.82
CA ALA A 97 13.07 -11.79 11.65
C ALA A 97 13.17 -12.27 10.20
N LEU A 98 14.40 -12.43 9.71
CA LEU A 98 14.65 -13.06 8.42
C LEU A 98 14.07 -14.48 8.43
N GLY A 99 13.45 -14.88 7.33
CA GLY A 99 12.74 -16.15 7.21
C GLY A 99 11.28 -16.13 7.65
N ALA A 100 10.76 -15.02 8.19
CA ALA A 100 9.33 -14.87 8.44
C ALA A 100 8.52 -14.92 7.13
N GLU A 101 7.32 -15.51 7.16
CA GLU A 101 6.42 -15.52 6.01
C GLU A 101 5.47 -14.33 6.07
N ILE A 102 5.48 -13.49 5.04
CA ILE A 102 4.64 -12.29 4.90
C ILE A 102 3.63 -12.54 3.78
N VAL A 103 2.35 -12.26 4.03
CA VAL A 103 1.33 -12.31 2.97
C VAL A 103 1.57 -11.17 1.98
N GLN A 104 1.85 -11.52 0.73
CA GLN A 104 2.03 -10.57 -0.38
C GLN A 104 0.70 -10.22 -1.07
N GLY A 105 -0.26 -11.15 -1.06
CA GLY A 105 -1.58 -10.90 -1.62
C GLY A 105 -2.35 -12.18 -1.93
N GLN A 106 -3.45 -12.02 -2.66
CA GLN A 106 -4.26 -13.12 -3.20
C GLN A 106 -4.12 -13.19 -4.71
N SER A 107 -4.21 -14.40 -5.25
CA SER A 107 -4.24 -14.69 -6.68
C SER A 107 -5.29 -15.76 -6.95
N GLU A 108 -5.45 -16.15 -8.21
CA GLU A 108 -6.40 -17.18 -8.64
C GLU A 108 -5.66 -18.32 -9.33
N ARG A 109 -6.12 -19.55 -9.10
CA ARG A 109 -5.74 -20.73 -9.90
C ARG A 109 -6.97 -21.34 -10.55
N PHE A 110 -6.76 -22.00 -11.67
CA PHE A 110 -7.77 -22.82 -12.33
C PHE A 110 -7.58 -24.28 -11.93
N VAL A 111 -8.67 -24.92 -11.50
CA VAL A 111 -8.69 -26.33 -11.12
C VAL A 111 -9.77 -27.05 -11.93
N GLU A 112 -9.41 -28.16 -12.54
CA GLU A 112 -10.36 -29.05 -13.21
C GLU A 112 -11.01 -29.96 -12.16
N LEU A 113 -12.33 -29.85 -12.00
CA LEU A 113 -13.14 -30.66 -11.10
C LEU A 113 -13.88 -31.75 -11.85
N LYS A 114 -14.05 -32.90 -11.19
CA LYS A 114 -14.89 -34.01 -11.64
C LYS A 114 -15.83 -34.48 -10.51
N VAL A 115 -16.87 -35.22 -10.89
CA VAL A 115 -17.79 -35.84 -9.92
C VAL A 115 -17.01 -36.76 -8.97
N GLY A 116 -17.14 -36.51 -7.67
CA GLY A 116 -16.43 -37.24 -6.61
C GLY A 116 -15.28 -36.47 -5.96
N ASP A 117 -14.84 -35.33 -6.52
CA ASP A 117 -13.82 -34.49 -5.88
C ASP A 117 -14.38 -33.75 -4.65
N ASN A 118 -13.54 -33.56 -3.62
CA ASN A 118 -13.88 -32.72 -2.48
C ASN A 118 -13.49 -31.27 -2.76
N ILE A 119 -14.51 -30.42 -2.88
CA ILE A 119 -14.33 -29.00 -3.19
C ILE A 119 -13.61 -28.21 -2.08
N ARG A 120 -13.69 -28.67 -0.82
CA ARG A 120 -13.08 -27.97 0.32
C ARG A 120 -11.55 -27.97 0.24
N ASP A 121 -10.97 -29.03 -0.32
CA ASP A 121 -9.52 -29.21 -0.47
C ASP A 121 -8.93 -28.26 -1.51
N GLN A 122 -9.78 -27.54 -2.26
CA GLN A 122 -9.33 -26.57 -3.25
C GLN A 122 -9.16 -25.15 -2.70
N PHE A 123 -9.69 -24.88 -1.50
CA PHE A 123 -9.55 -23.61 -0.79
C PHE A 123 -8.32 -23.60 0.13
N ASN A 124 -7.95 -22.42 0.65
CA ASN A 124 -6.82 -22.23 1.57
C ASN A 124 -5.45 -22.64 1.02
N VAL A 125 -5.31 -22.68 -0.31
CA VAL A 125 -4.01 -22.94 -0.93
C VAL A 125 -3.09 -21.75 -0.76
N GLU A 126 -1.89 -22.00 -0.26
CA GLU A 126 -0.85 -21.02 -0.04
C GLU A 126 0.38 -21.34 -0.90
N VAL A 127 0.89 -20.35 -1.60
CA VAL A 127 2.14 -20.45 -2.36
C VAL A 127 3.19 -19.63 -1.63
N VAL A 128 4.27 -20.28 -1.18
CA VAL A 128 5.38 -19.60 -0.51
C VAL A 128 6.50 -19.36 -1.52
N VAL A 129 6.93 -18.12 -1.63
CA VAL A 129 8.02 -17.69 -2.52
C VAL A 129 9.22 -17.16 -1.73
N GLU A 130 10.42 -17.36 -2.25
CA GLU A 130 11.68 -16.81 -1.77
C GLU A 130 12.44 -16.25 -2.98
N ASP A 131 12.70 -14.93 -3.01
CA ASP A 131 13.38 -14.24 -4.12
C ASP A 131 12.88 -14.68 -5.51
N ASP A 132 11.57 -14.53 -5.74
CA ASP A 132 10.86 -14.87 -6.99
C ASP A 132 10.78 -16.38 -7.33
N LYS A 133 11.23 -17.26 -6.41
CA LYS A 133 11.15 -18.71 -6.59
C LYS A 133 10.12 -19.32 -5.67
N ILE A 134 9.26 -20.19 -6.20
CA ILE A 134 8.31 -20.97 -5.40
C ILE A 134 9.11 -22.01 -4.60
N ILE A 135 9.00 -21.97 -3.27
CA ILE A 135 9.66 -22.91 -2.36
C ILE A 135 8.68 -23.91 -1.73
N ALA A 136 7.39 -23.58 -1.66
CA ALA A 136 6.37 -24.49 -1.17
C ALA A 136 4.98 -24.16 -1.76
N ILE A 137 4.16 -25.19 -1.93
CA ILE A 137 2.72 -25.07 -2.16
C ILE A 137 2.03 -25.88 -1.05
N ARG A 138 1.15 -25.23 -0.30
CA ARG A 138 0.40 -25.82 0.81
C ARG A 138 -1.08 -25.75 0.47
N SER A 139 -1.84 -26.80 0.74
CA SER A 139 -3.29 -26.91 0.47
C SER A 139 -4.00 -27.52 1.66
#